data_AF-A0AAE8QQC7-F1
#
_entry.id   AF-A0AAE8QQC7-F1
#
_cell.length_a   1.000
_cell.length_b   1.000
_cell.length_c   1.000
_cell.angle_alpha   90.00
_cell.angle_beta   90.00
_cell.angle_gamma   90.00
#
_symmetry.space_group_name_H-M   'P 1'
#
loop_
_entity.id
_entity.type
_entity.pdbx_description
1 polymer ?
#
loop_
_entity_poly.entity_id
_entity_poly.type
_entity_poly.pdbx_seq_one_letter_code
_entity_poly.pdbx_strand_id
1 'polypeptide(L)'
;MKKIGILIAALFVVSGVFIDSNKLLYPPLPIDSLTPKEAIQKLNASPFDLVALSNDKKATWYLAAISARGIQKVDEDIQQMMANEGWAFLEKEGSGLFFEKNGERSIVTTEMWTKQYVLVQIQK
;
A
#
# COMPACT_ATOMS: atom_id res chain seq x y z
N MET A 1 45.22 -6.95 -15.73
CA MET A 1 43.88 -6.82 -16.34
C MET A 1 42.84 -7.82 -15.80
N LYS A 2 43.11 -9.14 -15.73
CA LYS A 2 42.16 -10.14 -15.18
C LYS A 2 41.69 -9.88 -13.74
N LYS A 3 42.59 -9.47 -12.82
CA LYS A 3 42.26 -9.20 -11.41
C LYS A 3 41.32 -7.99 -11.23
N ILE A 4 41.44 -6.98 -12.10
CA ILE A 4 40.59 -5.79 -12.10
C ILE A 4 39.18 -6.13 -12.61
N GLY A 5 39.08 -6.98 -13.65
CA GLY A 5 37.78 -7.47 -14.13
C GLY A 5 37.00 -8.27 -13.08
N ILE A 6 37.70 -9.10 -12.29
CA ILE A 6 37.08 -9.87 -11.19
C ILE A 6 36.57 -8.95 -10.08
N LEU A 7 37.33 -7.90 -9.72
CA LEU A 7 36.91 -6.92 -8.71
C LEU A 7 35.67 -6.13 -9.15
N ILE A 8 35.61 -5.71 -10.40
CA ILE A 8 34.44 -5.01 -10.97
C ILE A 8 33.22 -5.92 -10.97
N ALA A 9 33.35 -7.17 -11.40
CA ALA A 9 32.26 -8.14 -11.39
C ALA A 9 31.73 -8.41 -9.97
N ALA A 10 32.62 -8.56 -8.98
CA ALA A 10 32.24 -8.73 -7.59
C ALA A 10 31.48 -7.50 -7.05
N LEU A 11 31.91 -6.28 -7.42
CA LEU A 11 31.22 -5.05 -7.03
C LEU A 11 29.79 -5.01 -7.58
N PHE A 12 29.56 -5.37 -8.84
CA PHE A 12 28.22 -5.41 -9.42
C PHE A 12 27.31 -6.44 -8.74
N VAL A 13 27.83 -7.60 -8.35
CA VAL A 13 27.05 -8.62 -7.62
C VAL A 13 26.67 -8.10 -6.24
N VAL A 14 27.60 -7.50 -5.50
CA VAL A 14 27.32 -6.92 -4.18
C VAL A 14 26.32 -5.76 -4.28
N SER A 15 26.47 -4.87 -5.27
CA SER A 15 25.52 -3.79 -5.51
C SER A 15 24.13 -4.33 -5.90
N GLY A 16 24.05 -5.36 -6.73
CA GLY A 16 22.77 -5.99 -7.11
C GLY A 16 22.04 -6.58 -5.90
N VAL A 17 22.76 -7.36 -5.07
CA VAL A 17 22.21 -7.93 -3.83
C VAL A 17 21.80 -6.83 -2.84
N PHE A 18 22.59 -5.75 -2.75
CA PHE A 18 22.28 -4.62 -1.87
C PHE A 18 21.04 -3.86 -2.32
N ILE A 19 20.87 -3.62 -3.63
CA ILE A 19 19.68 -2.97 -4.20
C ILE A 19 18.42 -3.81 -3.94
N ASP A 20 18.50 -5.12 -4.17
CA ASP A 20 17.40 -6.06 -3.96
C ASP A 20 17.02 -6.15 -2.47
N SER A 21 18.03 -6.32 -1.61
CA SER A 21 17.82 -6.46 -0.15
C SER A 21 17.29 -5.19 0.49
N ASN A 22 17.77 -4.02 0.05
CA ASN A 22 17.40 -2.74 0.65
C ASN A 22 16.14 -2.13 0.01
N LYS A 23 15.54 -2.81 -0.98
CA LYS A 23 14.32 -2.40 -1.68
C LYS A 23 14.37 -0.92 -2.12
N LEU A 24 15.53 -0.52 -2.67
CA LEU A 24 15.84 0.85 -3.11
C LEU A 24 14.91 1.37 -4.24
N LEU A 25 14.02 0.52 -4.77
CA LEU A 25 13.22 0.75 -5.98
C LEU A 25 11.70 0.68 -5.71
N TYR A 26 11.23 1.11 -4.54
CA TYR A 26 9.78 1.30 -4.39
C TYR A 26 9.31 2.48 -5.22
N PRO A 27 8.17 2.37 -5.93
CA PRO A 27 7.54 3.53 -6.54
C PRO A 27 7.25 4.60 -5.48
N PRO A 28 7.20 5.88 -5.84
CA PRO A 28 6.83 6.93 -4.90
C PRO A 28 5.43 6.66 -4.33
N LEU A 29 5.22 7.09 -3.08
CA LEU A 29 3.88 7.12 -2.47
C LEU A 29 3.13 8.35 -3.01
N PRO A 30 1.78 8.33 -3.01
CA PRO A 30 0.97 9.50 -3.38
C PRO A 30 0.98 10.60 -2.31
N ILE A 31 1.92 10.55 -1.36
CA ILE A 31 2.10 11.46 -0.24
C ILE A 31 3.60 11.71 -0.01
N ASP A 32 3.94 12.93 0.42
CA ASP A 32 5.34 13.32 0.67
C ASP A 32 5.75 13.17 2.15
N SER A 33 4.79 12.91 3.05
CA SER A 33 5.03 12.89 4.50
C SER A 33 5.72 11.62 5.00
N LEU A 34 5.76 10.56 4.20
CA LEU A 34 6.37 9.28 4.56
C LEU A 34 7.12 8.70 3.36
N THR A 35 8.24 8.05 3.64
CA THR A 35 8.93 7.23 2.65
C THR A 35 8.24 5.87 2.48
N PRO A 36 8.39 5.20 1.32
CA PRO A 36 7.94 3.82 1.12
C PRO A 36 8.35 2.85 2.23
N LYS A 37 9.58 2.98 2.71
CA LYS A 37 10.14 2.12 3.77
C LYS A 37 9.41 2.32 5.09
N GLU A 38 9.17 3.58 5.48
CA GLU A 38 8.47 3.90 6.73
C GLU A 38 7.02 3.44 6.68
N ALA A 39 6.33 3.62 5.54
CA ALA A 39 4.97 3.14 5.34
C ALA A 39 4.85 1.62 5.53
N ILE A 40 5.77 0.84 4.94
CA ILE A 40 5.81 -0.61 5.10
C ILE A 40 6.16 -1.01 6.53
N GLN A 41 7.11 -0.33 7.18
CA GLN A 41 7.44 -0.57 8.58
C GLN A 41 6.23 -0.32 9.49
N LYS A 42 5.48 0.76 9.23
CA LYS A 42 4.25 1.09 9.95
C LYS A 42 3.19 0.01 9.77
N LEU A 43 3.04 -0.53 8.56
CA LEU A 43 2.13 -1.64 8.27
C LEU A 43 2.56 -2.91 9.01
N ASN A 44 3.83 -3.29 8.95
CA ASN A 44 4.34 -4.50 9.61
C ASN A 44 4.28 -4.44 11.15
N ALA A 45 4.31 -3.24 11.73
CA ALA A 45 4.17 -3.04 13.17
C ALA A 45 2.70 -3.00 13.62
N SER A 46 1.76 -2.86 12.68
CA SER A 46 0.33 -2.87 12.95
C SER A 46 -0.18 -4.31 13.07
N PRO A 47 -1.07 -4.61 14.02
CA PRO A 47 -1.79 -5.88 14.05
C PRO A 47 -2.85 -5.98 12.93
N PHE A 48 -3.09 -4.89 12.20
CA PHE A 48 -4.05 -4.79 11.11
C PHE A 48 -3.36 -4.82 9.75
N ASP A 49 -3.99 -5.50 8.79
CA ASP A 49 -3.53 -5.62 7.39
C ASP A 49 -3.69 -4.33 6.56
N LEU A 50 -4.19 -3.24 7.19
CA LEU A 50 -4.44 -1.93 6.60
C LEU A 50 -3.97 -0.84 7.58
N VAL A 51 -3.16 0.12 7.12
CA VAL A 51 -2.67 1.23 7.96
C VAL A 51 -2.78 2.58 7.27
N ALA A 52 -3.22 3.60 8.00
CA ALA A 52 -3.28 4.97 7.49
C ALA A 52 -1.86 5.52 7.24
N LEU A 53 -1.66 6.17 6.10
CA LEU A 53 -0.41 6.80 5.69
C LEU A 53 -0.46 8.32 5.89
N SER A 54 -1.50 8.98 5.39
CA SER A 54 -1.78 10.40 5.61
C SER A 54 -3.26 10.62 5.88
N ASN A 55 -3.56 11.75 6.50
CA ASN A 55 -4.92 12.22 6.71
C ASN A 55 -4.98 13.67 6.21
N ASP A 56 -5.05 13.83 4.89
CA ASP A 56 -5.10 15.14 4.26
C ASP A 56 -6.53 15.69 4.20
N LYS A 57 -6.66 16.98 3.85
CA LYS A 57 -7.98 17.62 3.72
C LYS A 57 -8.83 17.04 2.60
N LYS A 58 -8.21 16.45 1.57
CA LYS A 58 -8.90 15.96 0.35
C LYS A 58 -9.16 14.45 0.36
N ALA A 59 -8.26 13.67 0.95
CA ALA A 59 -8.37 12.22 1.00
C ALA A 59 -7.54 11.67 2.16
N THR A 60 -7.93 10.50 2.63
CA THR A 60 -7.12 9.70 3.56
C THR A 60 -6.52 8.54 2.78
N TRP A 61 -5.19 8.41 2.82
CA TRP A 61 -4.47 7.33 2.17
C TRP A 61 -4.12 6.24 3.16
N TYR A 62 -4.25 4.99 2.76
CA TYR A 62 -3.85 3.81 3.51
C TYR A 62 -3.00 2.88 2.66
N LEU A 63 -2.24 2.02 3.32
CA LEU A 63 -1.49 0.92 2.73
C LEU A 63 -2.04 -0.39 3.25
N ALA A 64 -2.30 -1.33 2.35
CA ALA A 64 -2.68 -2.71 2.67
C ALA A 64 -1.66 -3.71 2.12
N ALA A 65 -1.44 -4.81 2.84
CA ALA A 65 -0.67 -5.93 2.34
C ALA A 65 -1.59 -6.92 1.58
N ILE A 66 -1.13 -7.39 0.43
CA ILE A 66 -1.80 -8.48 -0.29
C ILE A 66 -1.42 -9.79 0.39
N SER A 67 -2.40 -10.44 1.03
CA SER A 67 -2.24 -11.77 1.62
C SER A 67 -2.40 -12.88 0.57
N ALA A 68 -2.28 -14.15 0.99
CA ALA A 68 -2.56 -15.30 0.13
C ALA A 68 -3.99 -15.31 -0.46
N ARG A 69 -4.93 -14.61 0.18
CA ARG A 69 -6.31 -14.41 -0.31
C ARG A 69 -6.44 -13.30 -1.35
N GLY A 70 -5.32 -12.67 -1.74
CA GLY A 70 -5.29 -11.68 -2.80
C GLY A 70 -6.02 -10.39 -2.46
N ILE A 71 -6.43 -9.67 -3.52
CA ILE A 71 -7.11 -8.37 -3.40
C ILE A 71 -8.48 -8.46 -2.72
N GLN A 72 -9.14 -9.63 -2.79
CA GLN A 72 -10.46 -9.83 -2.19
C GLN A 72 -10.42 -9.64 -0.66
N LYS A 73 -9.36 -10.11 0.00
CA LYS A 73 -9.17 -9.86 1.44
C LYS A 73 -8.99 -8.37 1.74
N VAL A 74 -8.30 -7.63 0.87
CA VAL A 74 -8.16 -6.17 1.03
C VAL A 74 -9.54 -5.50 0.95
N ASP A 75 -10.41 -5.94 0.02
CA ASP A 75 -11.79 -5.44 -0.05
C ASP A 75 -12.58 -5.73 1.24
N GLU A 76 -12.47 -6.96 1.77
CA GLU A 76 -13.11 -7.36 3.04
C GLU A 76 -12.63 -6.49 4.22
N ASP A 77 -11.32 -6.22 4.30
CA ASP A 77 -10.74 -5.38 5.36
C ASP A 77 -11.22 -3.93 5.28
N ILE A 78 -11.34 -3.39 4.06
CA ILE A 78 -11.91 -2.06 3.83
C ILE A 78 -13.38 -2.04 4.25
N GLN A 79 -14.17 -3.03 3.86
CA GLN A 79 -15.58 -3.12 4.24
C GLN A 79 -15.74 -3.19 5.76
N GLN A 80 -14.90 -3.99 6.44
CA GLN A 80 -14.92 -4.09 7.90
C GLN A 80 -14.52 -2.77 8.58
N MET A 81 -13.48 -2.11 8.09
CA MET A 81 -13.06 -0.80 8.60
C MET A 81 -14.18 0.23 8.45
N MET A 82 -14.78 0.34 7.26
CA MET A 82 -15.88 1.27 6.98
C MET A 82 -17.12 0.95 7.82
N ALA A 83 -17.45 -0.33 7.98
CA ALA A 83 -18.57 -0.77 8.83
C ALA A 83 -18.36 -0.41 10.31
N ASN A 84 -17.14 -0.53 10.83
CA ASN A 84 -16.81 -0.11 12.20
C ASN A 84 -16.99 1.41 12.40
N GLU A 85 -16.88 2.20 11.32
CA GLU A 85 -17.17 3.63 11.31
C GLU A 85 -18.64 3.95 11.00
N GLY A 86 -19.50 2.93 10.85
CA GLY A 86 -20.95 3.07 10.62
C GLY A 86 -21.36 3.27 9.17
N TRP A 87 -20.48 2.99 8.21
CA TRP A 87 -20.80 3.00 6.79
C TRP A 87 -21.34 1.64 6.33
N ALA A 88 -22.41 1.64 5.54
CA ALA A 88 -22.96 0.45 4.91
C ALA A 88 -22.35 0.25 3.51
N PHE A 89 -21.84 -0.94 3.23
CA PHE A 89 -21.37 -1.30 1.88
C PHE A 89 -22.57 -1.44 0.93
N LEU A 90 -22.47 -0.82 -0.25
CA LEU A 90 -23.49 -0.89 -1.30
C LEU A 90 -23.07 -1.87 -2.39
N GLU A 91 -21.97 -1.55 -3.08
CA GLU A 91 -21.50 -2.30 -4.23
C GLU A 91 -20.03 -2.01 -4.53
N LYS A 92 -19.47 -2.81 -5.44
CA LYS A 92 -18.11 -2.64 -5.95
C LYS A 92 -18.15 -2.56 -7.47
N GLU A 93 -17.56 -1.51 -8.03
CA GLU A 93 -17.34 -1.36 -9.47
C GLU A 93 -15.85 -1.16 -9.75
N GLY A 94 -15.23 -2.09 -10.47
CA GLY A 94 -13.79 -2.06 -10.75
C GLY A 94 -12.97 -2.05 -9.45
N SER A 95 -12.23 -0.97 -9.22
CA SER A 95 -11.43 -0.76 -8.00
C SER A 95 -12.11 0.11 -6.94
N GLY A 96 -13.32 0.60 -7.20
CA GLY A 96 -14.10 1.44 -6.30
C GLY A 96 -15.10 0.63 -5.47
N LEU A 97 -15.10 0.83 -4.17
CA LEU A 97 -16.08 0.31 -3.22
C LEU A 97 -16.96 1.47 -2.76
N PHE A 98 -18.27 1.32 -2.91
CA PHE A 98 -19.26 2.36 -2.61
C PHE A 98 -19.91 2.09 -1.27
N PHE A 99 -20.03 3.15 -0.47
CA PHE A 99 -20.59 3.10 0.87
C PHE A 99 -21.60 4.21 1.10
N GLU A 100 -22.55 3.99 2.02
CA GLU A 100 -23.54 4.98 2.45
C GLU A 100 -23.62 5.08 3.97
N LYS A 101 -23.80 6.30 4.46
CA LYS A 101 -24.06 6.60 5.88
C LYS A 101 -24.93 7.83 5.98
N ASN A 102 -26.10 7.72 6.61
CA ASN A 102 -27.02 8.85 6.83
C ASN A 102 -27.39 9.63 5.54
N GLY A 103 -27.49 8.97 4.39
CA GLY A 103 -27.76 9.60 3.10
C GLY A 103 -26.54 10.20 2.40
N GLU A 104 -25.36 10.16 3.01
CA GLU A 104 -24.08 10.53 2.39
C GLU A 104 -23.43 9.32 1.74
N ARG A 105 -22.76 9.52 0.59
CA ARG A 105 -22.01 8.47 -0.11
C ARG A 105 -20.51 8.69 0.03
N SER A 106 -19.78 7.61 0.26
CA SER A 106 -18.31 7.59 0.22
C SER A 106 -17.83 6.54 -0.78
N ILE A 107 -16.73 6.85 -1.47
CA ILE A 107 -16.09 5.94 -2.41
C ILE A 107 -14.68 5.67 -1.89
N VAL A 108 -14.38 4.39 -1.70
CA VAL A 108 -13.03 3.92 -1.39
C VAL A 108 -12.44 3.31 -2.65
N THR A 109 -11.34 3.87 -3.16
CA THR A 109 -10.65 3.36 -4.35
C THR A 109 -9.38 2.63 -3.97
N THR A 110 -9.14 1.51 -4.64
CA THR A 110 -7.93 0.69 -4.47
C THR A 110 -7.02 0.81 -5.69
N GLU A 111 -5.71 0.87 -5.46
CA GLU A 111 -4.70 0.92 -6.53
C GLU A 111 -3.54 -0.02 -6.19
N MET A 112 -3.15 -0.86 -7.15
CA MET A 112 -1.98 -1.73 -6.96
C MET A 112 -0.70 -0.91 -7.01
N TRP A 113 -0.03 -0.77 -5.87
CA TRP A 113 1.23 -0.03 -5.79
C TRP A 113 2.42 -0.92 -6.11
N THR A 114 2.40 -2.15 -5.60
CA THR A 114 3.35 -3.20 -5.97
C THR A 114 2.63 -4.55 -5.99
N LYS A 115 3.33 -5.62 -6.39
CA LYS A 115 2.78 -6.99 -6.32
C LYS A 115 2.36 -7.43 -4.91
N GLN A 116 2.84 -6.75 -3.87
CA GLN A 116 2.61 -7.12 -2.47
C GLN A 116 1.76 -6.10 -1.71
N TYR A 117 1.52 -4.93 -2.27
CA TYR A 117 0.91 -3.80 -1.55
C TYR A 117 -0.09 -3.05 -2.41
N VAL A 118 -1.18 -2.63 -1.77
CA VAL A 118 -2.28 -1.87 -2.36
C VAL A 118 -2.39 -0.55 -1.64
N LEU A 119 -2.50 0.53 -2.39
CA LEU A 119 -2.90 1.83 -1.87
C LEU A 119 -4.41 1.89 -1.83
N VAL A 120 -4.94 2.40 -0.72
CA VAL A 120 -6.38 2.60 -0.53
C VAL A 120 -6.60 4.07 -0.28
N GLN A 121 -7.54 4.66 -1.01
CA GLN A 121 -7.88 6.07 -0.91
C GLN A 121 -9.34 6.22 -0.52
N ILE A 122 -9.60 6.94 0.56
CA ILE A 122 -10.95 7.34 0.97
C ILE A 122 -11.11 8.82 0.66
N GLN A 123 -12.05 9.16 -0.22
CA GLN A 123 -12.37 10.56 -0.51
C GLN A 123 -13.19 11.14 0.64
N LYS A 124 -12.92 12.40 0.99
CA LYS A 124 -13.66 13.16 2.01
C LYS A 124 -14.61 14.16 1.37
#